data_AF-A0AAU3YX71-F1
#
_entry.id   AF-A0AAU3YX71-F1
#
_cell.length_a   1.000
_cell.length_b   1.000
_cell.length_c   1.000
_cell.angle_alpha   90.00
_cell.angle_beta   90.00
_cell.angle_gamma   90.00
#
_symmetry.space_group_name_H-M   'P 1'
#
loop_
_entity.id
_entity.type
_entity.pdbx_description
1 polymer ?
#
loop_
_entity_poly.entity_id
_entity_poly.type
_entity_poly.pdbx_seq_one_letter_code
_entity_poly.pdbx_strand_id
1 'polypeptide(L)'
;MIDSLTGAPRHEVDLINCLLRDPGQTSHLVDWNRQPEPKYWLTSRQFQDQRARDVYWALRSGGFAEIDRLAAAYPQESRARIAADVVVRIVQAECWRRAPGDQAAADKFHDQQYWADLHKLVVQTSNPAWPGAPANARHHAYVTAAEHRHGRDNGRAFALTKGRSTEPENRLQEFIVIAGVLDDARRAASFQFAPDSRDASPYWLQPQDFSDPVAAELWDALVTGPDPAISLPEARDSQLTAQQQTQAMLDHVHRRLLFNDQHRSTSDAAAKARIDGNEHRSVVATLRGIINAAHQPSEQGLQANFQNAPAYAARYILEPSIPAAVDQLAGKVHDIGTGAASFGSIAMGLSEQGHLLDRLWERLSQAHRFAAPTNGQDPKLAPLKRAAPPAFSNQKMERDTVRAVVKDPGQLRDGLASALTPQDFTTPEHRFLFQAAQNHAPGQTPDFWLIASQARALAQEQGAPPLDSGELMAIHDDRRAAPPAATHANHLMLMTVRRVTQSGSTIVRGAARRPGDNRQLVILARGEVRAASEAAMRAALGQQAPAERPAYAR
;
A
#
# COMPACT_ATOMS: atom_id res chain seq x y z
N MET A 1 35.18 -0.44 12.05
CA MET A 1 34.67 -1.05 13.30
C MET A 1 33.79 -0.02 14.01
N ILE A 2 32.68 0.37 13.36
CA ILE A 2 31.75 1.45 13.80
C ILE A 2 30.31 0.90 13.89
N ASP A 3 30.05 -0.26 13.26
CA ASP A 3 28.70 -0.84 13.09
C ASP A 3 28.11 -1.48 14.36
N SER A 4 28.84 -1.56 15.49
CA SER A 4 28.40 -2.32 16.68
C SER A 4 27.84 -1.47 17.83
N LEU A 5 27.93 -0.14 17.77
CA LEU A 5 27.71 0.69 18.97
C LEU A 5 26.28 1.18 19.19
N THR A 6 25.41 1.14 18.19
CA THR A 6 24.06 1.73 18.31
C THR A 6 22.93 0.76 18.01
N GLY A 7 23.09 -0.35 17.29
CA GLY A 7 21.94 -1.21 16.91
C GLY A 7 20.88 -0.51 16.03
N ALA A 8 21.07 0.78 15.73
CA ALA A 8 20.21 1.59 14.89
C ALA A 8 20.61 1.42 13.41
N PRO A 9 19.66 1.44 12.47
CA PRO A 9 20.00 1.44 11.04
C PRO A 9 20.88 2.64 10.70
N ARG A 10 21.98 2.41 9.95
CA ARG A 10 22.98 3.44 9.61
C ARG A 10 22.38 4.68 8.96
N HIS A 11 21.39 4.51 8.08
CA HIS A 11 20.75 5.63 7.38
C HIS A 11 19.91 6.52 8.33
N GLU A 12 19.34 6.00 9.41
CA GLU A 12 18.66 6.81 10.44
C GLU A 12 19.65 7.68 11.21
N VAL A 13 20.82 7.11 11.51
CA VAL A 13 21.93 7.78 12.20
C VAL A 13 22.55 8.86 11.30
N ASP A 14 22.77 8.53 10.02
CA ASP A 14 23.33 9.46 9.04
C ASP A 14 22.34 10.60 8.71
N LEU A 15 21.03 10.36 8.73
CA LEU A 15 20.02 11.42 8.65
C LEU A 15 20.16 12.42 9.80
N ILE A 16 20.28 11.93 11.04
CA ILE A 16 20.47 12.78 12.22
C ILE A 16 21.76 13.58 12.10
N ASN A 17 22.85 12.94 11.69
CA ASN A 17 24.13 13.63 11.41
C ASN A 17 23.95 14.77 10.39
N CYS A 18 23.29 14.50 9.25
CA CYS A 18 23.08 15.50 8.22
C CYS A 18 22.28 16.70 8.74
N LEU A 19 21.21 16.43 9.49
CA LEU A 19 20.34 17.46 10.06
C LEU A 19 21.04 18.30 11.14
N LEU A 20 21.88 17.69 11.99
CA LEU A 20 22.64 18.40 13.03
C LEU A 20 23.73 19.31 12.44
N ARG A 21 24.31 18.91 11.30
CA ARG A 21 25.31 19.70 10.58
C ARG A 21 24.71 20.86 9.81
N ASP A 22 23.57 20.63 9.19
CA ASP A 22 22.85 21.64 8.41
C ASP A 22 21.35 21.57 8.70
N PRO A 23 20.86 22.36 9.68
CA PRO A 23 19.44 22.44 10.01
C PRO A 23 18.57 22.87 8.83
N GLY A 24 19.13 23.58 7.84
CA GLY A 24 18.43 23.99 6.62
C GLY A 24 17.90 22.81 5.81
N GLN A 25 18.52 21.63 5.95
CA GLN A 25 18.09 20.41 5.28
C GLN A 25 16.70 19.92 5.70
N THR A 26 16.18 20.38 6.84
CA THR A 26 14.81 20.07 7.28
C THR A 26 13.75 20.51 6.27
N SER A 27 13.99 21.58 5.51
CA SER A 27 13.10 22.07 4.45
C SER A 27 12.89 21.07 3.32
N HIS A 28 13.87 20.20 3.05
CA HIS A 28 13.78 19.12 2.07
C HIS A 28 12.99 17.90 2.57
N LEU A 29 12.71 17.85 3.88
CA LEU A 29 11.88 16.82 4.50
C LEU A 29 10.40 17.20 4.54
N VAL A 30 10.06 18.42 4.08
CA VAL A 30 8.69 18.94 4.00
C VAL A 30 8.14 18.73 2.60
N ASP A 31 6.95 18.12 2.53
CA ASP A 31 6.14 18.14 1.32
C ASP A 31 5.35 19.46 1.28
N TRP A 32 5.91 20.44 0.56
CA TRP A 32 5.32 21.76 0.36
C TRP A 32 4.09 21.76 -0.53
N ASN A 33 3.85 20.67 -1.28
CA ASN A 33 2.72 20.56 -2.20
C ASN A 33 1.45 20.03 -1.51
N ARG A 34 1.57 19.58 -0.25
CA ARG A 34 0.42 19.12 0.53
C ARG A 34 -0.34 20.34 1.07
N GLN A 35 -1.53 20.60 0.52
CA GLN A 35 -2.46 21.61 1.06
C GLN A 35 -3.50 20.96 2.00
N PRO A 36 -4.02 21.68 3.02
CA PRO A 36 -3.86 23.12 3.28
C PRO A 36 -2.55 23.53 3.98
N GLU A 37 -1.80 22.59 4.57
CA GLU A 37 -0.55 22.88 5.26
C GLU A 37 0.56 21.92 4.83
N PRO A 38 1.78 22.42 4.53
CA PRO A 38 2.95 21.59 4.28
C PRO A 38 3.15 20.57 5.40
N LYS A 39 3.34 19.30 5.05
CA LYS A 39 3.59 18.24 6.04
C LYS A 39 4.95 17.61 5.81
N TYR A 40 5.66 17.32 6.88
CA TYR A 40 6.83 16.47 6.79
C TYR A 40 6.42 15.07 6.31
N TRP A 41 7.03 14.61 5.23
CA TRP A 41 6.74 13.29 4.67
C TRP A 41 7.43 12.16 5.46
N LEU A 42 8.50 12.48 6.19
CA LEU A 42 9.07 11.63 7.24
C LEU A 42 8.50 12.04 8.60
N THR A 43 8.03 11.06 9.37
CA THR A 43 7.51 11.22 10.73
C THR A 43 8.36 10.40 11.70
N SER A 44 8.38 10.79 12.99
CA SER A 44 9.13 10.05 14.01
C SER A 44 8.71 8.58 14.11
N ARG A 45 7.45 8.24 13.83
CA ARG A 45 6.95 6.86 13.84
C ARG A 45 7.59 5.94 12.81
N GLN A 46 8.25 6.50 11.79
CA GLN A 46 8.89 5.72 10.72
C GLN A 46 10.31 5.27 11.07
N PHE A 47 10.90 5.79 12.15
CA PHE A 47 12.19 5.32 12.64
C PHE A 47 12.02 4.00 13.38
N GLN A 48 12.95 3.08 13.12
CA GLN A 48 13.05 1.79 13.78
C GLN A 48 13.75 1.93 15.13
N ASP A 49 14.84 2.70 15.20
CA ASP A 49 15.54 2.91 16.45
C ASP A 49 14.84 3.99 17.28
N GLN A 50 14.51 3.63 18.53
CA GLN A 50 13.83 4.53 19.45
C GLN A 50 14.65 5.79 19.78
N ARG A 51 15.99 5.70 19.89
CA ARG A 51 16.82 6.89 20.15
C ARG A 51 16.82 7.78 18.91
N ALA A 52 17.04 7.23 17.72
CA ALA A 52 17.04 8.00 16.48
C ALA A 52 15.70 8.72 16.27
N ARG A 53 14.59 8.01 16.51
CA ARG A 53 13.23 8.57 16.54
C ARG A 53 13.13 9.80 17.45
N ASP A 54 13.62 9.67 18.68
CA ASP A 54 13.43 10.67 19.72
C ASP A 54 14.37 11.88 19.50
N VAL A 55 15.59 11.66 18.97
CA VAL A 55 16.45 12.76 18.47
C VAL A 55 15.74 13.52 17.35
N TYR A 56 15.25 12.82 16.32
CA TYR A 56 14.55 13.45 15.20
C TYR A 56 13.34 14.26 15.67
N TRP A 57 12.54 13.69 16.57
CA TRP A 57 11.40 14.38 17.16
C TRP A 57 11.82 15.63 17.96
N ALA A 58 12.87 15.55 18.78
CA ALA A 58 13.35 16.67 19.58
C ALA A 58 13.89 17.81 18.69
N LEU A 59 14.65 17.47 17.66
CA LEU A 59 15.15 18.42 16.67
C LEU A 59 14.01 19.16 15.96
N ARG A 60 12.97 18.43 15.53
CA ARG A 60 11.76 19.00 14.94
C ARG A 60 10.93 19.85 15.91
N SER A 61 11.03 19.61 17.21
CA SER A 61 10.22 20.27 18.26
C SER A 61 10.89 21.54 18.80
N GLY A 62 11.68 22.23 17.97
CA GLY A 62 12.42 23.44 18.34
C GLY A 62 13.86 23.20 18.80
N GLY A 63 14.35 21.96 18.75
CA GLY A 63 15.71 21.62 19.14
C GLY A 63 16.79 22.39 18.36
N PHE A 64 16.63 22.58 17.05
CA PHE A 64 17.62 23.34 16.25
C PHE A 64 17.82 24.77 16.73
N ALA A 65 16.73 25.52 16.94
CA ALA A 65 16.78 26.90 17.37
C ALA A 65 17.44 27.03 18.76
N GLU A 66 17.16 26.09 19.65
CA GLU A 66 17.75 26.07 20.99
C GLU A 66 19.23 25.70 20.98
N ILE A 67 19.65 24.78 20.10
CA ILE A 67 21.07 24.45 19.88
C ILE A 67 21.83 25.68 19.38
N ASP A 68 21.30 26.39 18.38
CA ASP A 68 21.95 27.58 17.83
C ASP A 68 22.04 28.71 18.86
N ARG A 69 20.96 28.93 19.63
CA ARG A 69 20.94 29.92 20.70
C ARG A 69 21.99 29.62 21.77
N LEU A 70 22.10 28.37 22.21
CA LEU A 70 23.07 27.98 23.23
C LEU A 70 24.50 27.94 22.68
N ALA A 71 24.71 27.51 21.43
CA ALA A 71 26.02 27.56 20.79
C ALA A 71 26.54 28.99 20.64
N ALA A 72 25.65 29.96 20.37
CA ALA A 72 25.99 31.37 20.35
C ALA A 72 26.30 31.93 21.76
N ALA A 73 25.55 31.49 22.77
CA ALA A 73 25.75 31.92 24.17
C ALA A 73 27.00 31.30 24.82
N TYR A 74 27.40 30.11 24.39
CA TYR A 74 28.53 29.35 24.96
C TYR A 74 29.50 28.88 23.85
N PRO A 75 30.21 29.80 23.18
CA PRO A 75 31.06 29.47 22.02
C PRO A 75 32.23 28.55 22.34
N GLN A 76 32.66 28.47 23.61
CA GLN A 76 33.71 27.58 24.10
C GLN A 76 33.26 26.13 24.29
N GLU A 77 31.94 25.87 24.38
CA GLU A 77 31.42 24.52 24.53
C GLU A 77 31.29 23.84 23.16
N SER A 78 31.55 22.53 23.12
CA SER A 78 31.38 21.76 21.89
C SER A 78 29.91 21.77 21.46
N ARG A 79 29.64 22.19 20.22
CA ARG A 79 28.28 22.14 19.63
C ARG A 79 27.66 20.74 19.74
N ALA A 80 28.46 19.68 19.66
CA ALA A 80 28.01 18.29 19.82
C ALA A 80 27.47 18.02 21.23
N ARG A 81 28.12 18.56 22.27
CA ARG A 81 27.69 18.45 23.67
C ARG A 81 26.41 19.26 23.90
N ILE A 82 26.38 20.50 23.41
CA ILE A 82 25.18 21.36 23.46
C ILE A 82 23.99 20.65 22.80
N ALA A 83 24.20 20.08 21.60
CA ALA A 83 23.16 19.34 20.90
C ALA A 83 22.63 18.16 21.72
N ALA A 84 23.52 17.37 22.31
CA ALA A 84 23.14 16.23 23.13
C ALA A 84 22.33 16.67 24.37
N ASP A 85 22.78 17.71 25.07
CA ASP A 85 22.10 18.22 26.26
C ASP A 85 20.71 18.80 25.93
N VAL A 86 20.58 19.53 24.82
CA VAL A 86 19.29 20.07 24.34
C VAL A 86 18.33 18.93 23.98
N VAL A 87 18.79 17.95 23.22
CA VAL A 87 17.97 16.80 22.80
C VAL A 87 17.48 16.02 24.02
N VAL A 88 18.39 15.67 24.94
CA VAL A 88 18.03 14.95 26.17
C VAL A 88 16.99 15.73 26.97
N ARG A 89 17.19 17.04 27.17
CA ARG A 89 16.25 17.88 27.92
C ARG A 89 14.86 17.93 27.30
N ILE A 90 14.77 18.07 25.98
CA ILE A 90 13.47 18.10 25.27
C ILE A 90 12.76 16.74 25.37
N VAL A 91 13.48 15.63 25.17
CA VAL A 91 12.90 14.27 25.26
C VAL A 91 12.50 13.94 26.70
N GLN A 92 13.31 14.30 27.70
CA GLN A 92 12.99 14.09 29.11
C GLN A 92 11.74 14.87 29.52
N ALA A 93 11.61 16.13 29.10
CA ALA A 93 10.42 16.94 29.37
C ALA A 93 9.15 16.30 28.79
N GLU A 94 9.22 15.71 27.61
CA GLU A 94 8.08 15.00 27.01
C GLU A 94 7.72 13.71 27.74
N CYS A 95 8.72 12.91 28.11
CA CYS A 95 8.49 11.70 28.90
C CYS A 95 7.85 12.03 30.25
N TRP A 96 8.33 13.08 30.92
CA TRP A 96 7.75 13.56 32.17
C TRP A 96 6.28 13.99 32.02
N ARG A 97 5.95 14.73 30.94
CA ARG A 97 4.56 15.14 30.65
C ARG A 97 3.62 13.96 30.41
N ARG A 98 4.10 12.90 29.77
CA ARG A 98 3.27 11.72 29.40
C ARG A 98 3.19 10.66 30.50
N ALA A 99 4.16 10.61 31.40
CA ALA A 99 4.25 9.58 32.45
C ALA A 99 2.95 9.31 33.24
N PRO A 100 2.10 10.30 33.58
CA PRO A 100 0.87 10.03 34.33
C PRO A 100 -0.18 9.17 33.60
N GLY A 101 -0.11 9.07 32.27
CA GLY A 101 -1.06 8.31 31.45
C GLY A 101 -0.41 7.30 30.50
N ASP A 102 0.90 7.13 30.57
CA ASP A 102 1.69 6.30 29.66
C ASP A 102 2.84 5.63 30.42
N GLN A 103 2.64 4.36 30.78
CA GLN A 103 3.64 3.58 31.53
C GLN A 103 4.97 3.47 30.77
N ALA A 104 4.94 3.37 29.43
CA ALA A 104 6.17 3.29 28.64
C ALA A 104 6.95 4.61 28.70
N ALA A 105 6.28 5.75 28.81
CA ALA A 105 6.93 7.04 29.03
C ALA A 105 7.53 7.16 30.45
N ALA A 106 6.83 6.63 31.47
CA ALA A 106 7.33 6.59 32.84
C ALA A 106 8.56 5.68 32.98
N ASP A 107 8.51 4.46 32.44
CA ASP A 107 9.62 3.50 32.48
C ASP A 107 10.86 4.09 31.79
N LYS A 108 10.67 4.68 30.61
CA LYS A 108 11.73 5.36 29.87
C LYS A 108 12.31 6.56 30.62
N PHE A 109 11.47 7.32 31.34
CA PHE A 109 11.95 8.45 32.16
C PHE A 109 12.98 8.01 33.21
N HIS A 110 12.80 6.82 33.77
CA HIS A 110 13.68 6.25 34.79
C HIS A 110 14.86 5.42 34.23
N ASP A 111 14.92 5.19 32.92
CA ASP A 111 16.00 4.42 32.28
C ASP A 111 17.28 5.25 32.08
N GLN A 112 18.21 5.14 33.03
CA GLN A 112 19.50 5.84 32.97
C GLN A 112 20.37 5.41 31.77
N GLN A 113 20.29 4.15 31.36
CA GLN A 113 21.09 3.63 30.25
C GLN A 113 20.61 4.22 28.93
N TYR A 114 19.29 4.31 28.74
CA TYR A 114 18.71 4.98 27.58
C TYR A 114 19.20 6.42 27.43
N TRP A 115 19.24 7.20 28.53
CA TRP A 115 19.68 8.60 28.48
C TRP A 115 21.17 8.73 28.14
N ALA A 116 22.02 7.87 28.71
CA ALA A 116 23.44 7.83 28.38
C ALA A 116 23.66 7.47 26.90
N ASP A 117 22.90 6.50 26.37
CA ASP A 117 23.00 6.08 24.98
C ASP A 117 22.47 7.13 23.99
N LEU A 118 21.37 7.82 24.34
CA LEU A 118 20.85 8.93 23.55
C LEU A 118 21.86 10.09 23.48
N HIS A 119 22.47 10.45 24.62
CA HIS A 119 23.51 11.48 24.69
C HIS A 119 24.70 11.11 23.82
N LYS A 120 25.22 9.89 23.99
CA LYS A 120 26.34 9.35 23.21
C LYS A 120 26.05 9.32 21.72
N LEU A 121 24.85 8.92 21.31
CA LEU A 121 24.43 8.94 19.90
C LEU A 121 24.54 10.35 19.31
N VAL A 122 23.99 11.36 19.99
CA VAL A 122 24.01 12.75 19.49
C VAL A 122 25.44 13.30 19.46
N VAL A 123 26.25 13.05 20.50
CA VAL A 123 27.65 13.51 20.53
C VAL A 123 28.46 12.88 19.39
N GLN A 124 28.34 11.57 19.18
CA GLN A 124 29.08 10.87 18.14
C GLN A 124 28.65 11.28 16.74
N THR A 125 27.35 11.37 16.49
CA THR A 125 26.82 11.80 15.19
C THR A 125 27.02 13.28 14.91
N SER A 126 27.20 14.13 15.92
CA SER A 126 27.54 15.53 15.71
C SER A 126 29.03 15.76 15.38
N ASN A 127 29.89 14.73 15.51
CA ASN A 127 31.32 14.86 15.26
C ASN A 127 31.57 15.17 13.76
N PRO A 128 32.37 16.21 13.41
CA PRO A 128 32.76 16.50 12.02
C PRO A 128 33.44 15.33 11.30
N ALA A 129 34.09 14.43 12.03
CA ALA A 129 34.71 13.22 11.47
C ALA A 129 33.69 12.11 11.10
N TRP A 130 32.42 12.24 11.52
CA TRP A 130 31.39 11.27 11.12
C TRP A 130 31.16 11.34 9.60
N PRO A 131 31.09 10.20 8.89
CA PRO A 131 30.84 10.19 7.45
C PRO A 131 29.41 10.64 7.17
N GLY A 132 29.22 11.69 6.37
CA GLY A 132 27.90 12.20 6.01
C GLY A 132 27.96 13.54 5.29
N ALA A 133 27.32 13.63 4.13
CA ALA A 133 27.18 14.87 3.38
C ALA A 133 25.77 15.43 3.61
N PRO A 134 25.59 16.68 4.07
CA PRO A 134 24.27 17.27 4.30
C PRO A 134 23.31 17.14 3.11
N ALA A 135 23.84 17.18 1.89
CA ALA A 135 23.10 16.96 0.65
C ALA A 135 22.34 15.61 0.59
N ASN A 136 22.76 14.62 1.38
CA ASN A 136 22.15 13.28 1.40
C ASN A 136 21.01 13.15 2.43
N ALA A 137 20.70 14.20 3.22
CA ALA A 137 19.64 14.16 4.23
C ALA A 137 18.30 13.68 3.67
N ARG A 138 17.91 14.21 2.50
CA ARG A 138 16.66 13.84 1.83
C ARG A 138 16.63 12.37 1.42
N HIS A 139 17.78 11.84 1.01
CA HIS A 139 17.90 10.43 0.63
C HIS A 139 17.84 9.50 1.85
N HIS A 140 18.56 9.81 2.93
CA HIS A 140 18.48 9.02 4.16
C HIS A 140 17.07 8.98 4.74
N ALA A 141 16.37 10.12 4.74
CA ALA A 141 14.98 10.19 5.13
C ALA A 141 14.07 9.31 4.26
N TYR A 142 14.39 9.17 2.97
CA TYR A 142 13.59 8.37 2.04
C TYR A 142 13.77 6.90 2.33
N VAL A 143 15.02 6.47 2.55
CA VAL A 143 15.31 5.10 2.97
C VAL A 143 14.61 4.77 4.29
N THR A 144 14.66 5.64 5.31
CA THR A 144 13.92 5.45 6.58
C THR A 144 12.42 5.29 6.34
N ALA A 145 11.82 6.20 5.55
CA ALA A 145 10.39 6.15 5.27
C ALA A 145 9.99 4.91 4.45
N ALA A 146 10.82 4.49 3.50
CA ALA A 146 10.59 3.35 2.63
C ALA A 146 10.71 2.02 3.40
N GLU A 147 11.74 1.85 4.22
CA GLU A 147 11.90 0.64 5.04
C GLU A 147 10.72 0.45 6.00
N HIS A 148 10.21 1.53 6.59
CA HIS A 148 9.01 1.46 7.42
C HIS A 148 7.78 0.97 6.66
N ARG A 149 7.60 1.40 5.40
CA ARG A 149 6.44 1.05 4.57
C ARG A 149 6.49 -0.38 4.04
N HIS A 150 7.68 -0.88 3.72
CA HIS A 150 7.84 -2.13 2.99
C HIS A 150 8.31 -3.31 3.86
N GLY A 151 8.70 -3.06 5.11
CA GLY A 151 9.26 -4.07 6.01
C GLY A 151 10.66 -4.53 5.57
N ARG A 152 11.39 -5.22 6.45
CA ARG A 152 12.77 -5.68 6.18
C ARG A 152 12.85 -6.85 5.19
N ASP A 153 11.74 -7.50 4.89
CA ASP A 153 11.71 -8.83 4.24
C ASP A 153 12.25 -8.90 2.82
N ASN A 154 12.64 -7.79 2.17
CA ASN A 154 13.23 -7.85 0.83
C ASN A 154 14.39 -6.87 0.58
N GLY A 155 14.93 -6.20 1.61
CA GLY A 155 16.12 -5.34 1.45
C GLY A 155 16.04 -4.28 0.34
N ARG A 156 14.83 -3.87 -0.07
CA ARG A 156 14.57 -2.94 -1.18
C ARG A 156 13.66 -1.81 -0.70
N ALA A 157 13.88 -0.60 -1.22
CA ALA A 157 13.02 0.56 -0.95
C ALA A 157 11.60 0.43 -1.52
N PHE A 158 11.33 -0.63 -2.31
CA PHE A 158 10.03 -0.93 -2.89
C PHE A 158 9.87 -2.44 -3.10
N ALA A 159 8.64 -2.93 -3.00
CA ALA A 159 8.28 -4.31 -3.34
C ALA A 159 8.00 -4.41 -4.84
N LEU A 160 8.77 -5.21 -5.58
CA LEU A 160 8.46 -5.52 -6.97
C LEU A 160 7.19 -6.37 -7.08
N THR A 161 6.50 -6.21 -8.19
CA THR A 161 5.37 -7.08 -8.54
C THR A 161 5.89 -8.50 -8.80
N LYS A 162 5.58 -9.43 -7.89
CA LYS A 162 6.00 -10.84 -7.96
C LYS A 162 5.31 -11.53 -9.14
N GLY A 163 6.04 -12.36 -9.88
CA GLY A 163 5.51 -13.11 -11.03
C GLY A 163 5.85 -12.52 -12.41
N ARG A 164 6.56 -11.38 -12.46
CA ARG A 164 7.19 -10.85 -13.67
C ARG A 164 8.38 -11.72 -14.09
N SER A 165 8.51 -12.03 -15.38
CA SER A 165 9.71 -12.69 -15.93
C SER A 165 10.91 -11.74 -15.87
N THR A 166 12.06 -12.22 -15.38
CA THR A 166 13.33 -11.49 -15.34
C THR A 166 14.23 -11.85 -16.52
N GLU A 167 13.63 -12.22 -17.66
CA GLU A 167 14.37 -12.55 -18.88
C GLU A 167 15.24 -11.36 -19.36
N PRO A 168 16.42 -11.63 -19.95
CA PRO A 168 17.32 -10.58 -20.43
C PRO A 168 16.67 -9.58 -21.40
N GLU A 169 15.71 -10.04 -22.20
CA GLU A 169 14.97 -9.21 -23.16
C GLU A 169 14.12 -8.14 -22.47
N ASN A 170 13.44 -8.49 -21.36
CA ASN A 170 12.66 -7.52 -20.57
C ASN A 170 13.57 -6.46 -19.97
N ARG A 171 14.73 -6.87 -19.46
CA ARG A 171 15.74 -5.94 -18.92
C ARG A 171 16.22 -4.97 -20.00
N LEU A 172 16.48 -5.43 -21.22
CA LEU A 172 16.88 -4.57 -22.33
C LEU A 172 15.75 -3.56 -22.67
N GLN A 173 14.51 -4.03 -22.77
CA GLN A 173 13.35 -3.15 -23.04
C GLN A 173 13.18 -2.07 -21.95
N GLU A 174 13.32 -2.44 -20.68
CA GLU A 174 13.30 -1.52 -19.55
C GLU A 174 14.45 -0.51 -19.60
N PHE A 175 15.66 -0.97 -19.95
CA PHE A 175 16.83 -0.11 -20.10
C PHE A 175 16.71 0.86 -21.28
N ILE A 176 16.03 0.49 -22.36
CA ILE A 176 15.75 1.39 -23.49
C ILE A 176 14.89 2.58 -23.05
N VAL A 177 13.87 2.36 -22.21
CA VAL A 177 13.03 3.44 -21.66
C VAL A 177 13.87 4.37 -20.76
N ILE A 178 14.67 3.79 -19.87
CA ILE A 178 15.55 4.54 -18.96
C ILE A 178 16.58 5.35 -19.75
N ALA A 179 17.21 4.73 -20.75
CA ALA A 179 18.17 5.37 -21.65
C ALA A 179 17.53 6.52 -22.44
N GLY A 180 16.29 6.36 -22.89
CA GLY A 180 15.54 7.43 -23.53
C GLY A 180 15.35 8.66 -22.63
N VAL A 181 15.04 8.47 -21.35
CA VAL A 181 14.92 9.60 -20.41
C VAL A 181 16.28 10.20 -20.03
N LEU A 182 17.34 9.38 -19.97
CA LEU A 182 18.71 9.87 -19.75
C LEU A 182 19.25 10.68 -20.93
N ASP A 183 18.90 10.32 -22.15
CA ASP A 183 19.27 11.04 -23.36
C ASP A 183 18.58 12.41 -23.46
N ASP A 184 17.32 12.50 -23.04
CA ASP A 184 16.60 13.77 -22.92
C ASP A 184 15.66 13.77 -21.70
N ALA A 185 16.06 14.48 -20.66
CA ALA A 185 15.33 14.60 -19.40
C ALA A 185 13.90 15.13 -19.58
N ARG A 186 13.62 15.89 -20.66
CA ARG A 186 12.28 16.43 -20.94
C ARG A 186 11.27 15.31 -21.24
N ARG A 187 11.74 14.15 -21.72
CA ARG A 187 10.87 12.99 -21.98
C ARG A 187 10.19 12.48 -20.71
N ALA A 188 10.77 12.73 -19.53
CA ALA A 188 10.14 12.42 -18.25
C ALA A 188 8.77 13.10 -18.08
N ALA A 189 8.52 14.24 -18.72
CA ALA A 189 7.23 14.94 -18.67
C ALA A 189 6.08 14.11 -19.27
N SER A 190 6.37 13.24 -20.25
CA SER A 190 5.37 12.32 -20.83
C SER A 190 4.89 11.24 -19.85
N PHE A 191 5.64 11.04 -18.75
CA PHE A 191 5.29 10.12 -17.68
C PHE A 191 4.46 10.78 -16.57
N GLN A 192 4.30 12.10 -16.60
CA GLN A 192 3.63 12.86 -15.56
C GLN A 192 2.11 12.90 -15.76
N PHE A 193 1.36 12.90 -14.66
CA PHE A 193 -0.08 13.13 -14.64
C PHE A 193 -0.49 13.73 -13.29
N ALA A 194 -1.74 14.19 -13.22
CA ALA A 194 -2.36 14.65 -11.98
C ALA A 194 -3.22 13.51 -11.39
N PRO A 195 -2.73 12.77 -10.37
CA PRO A 195 -3.54 11.74 -9.72
C PRO A 195 -4.66 12.38 -8.90
N ASP A 196 -5.76 11.63 -8.74
CA ASP A 196 -6.90 12.10 -7.93
C ASP A 196 -6.50 12.17 -6.43
N SER A 197 -5.64 11.26 -6.00
CA SER A 197 -5.06 11.23 -4.66
C SER A 197 -3.80 12.11 -4.57
N ARG A 198 -3.82 13.13 -3.70
CA ARG A 198 -2.65 13.98 -3.42
C ARG A 198 -1.41 13.22 -2.90
N ASP A 199 -1.63 12.08 -2.26
CA ASP A 199 -0.54 11.24 -1.72
C ASP A 199 0.01 10.23 -2.74
N ALA A 200 -0.49 10.24 -3.99
CA ALA A 200 -0.01 9.36 -5.06
C ALA A 200 1.14 10.02 -5.84
N SER A 201 2.01 9.18 -6.42
CA SER A 201 3.08 9.66 -7.29
C SER A 201 2.50 10.43 -8.49
N PRO A 202 3.11 11.57 -8.88
CA PRO A 202 2.71 12.32 -10.07
C PRO A 202 3.15 11.62 -11.38
N TYR A 203 3.77 10.45 -11.31
CA TYR A 203 4.22 9.67 -12.48
C TYR A 203 3.42 8.39 -12.63
N TRP A 204 2.94 8.10 -13.84
CA TRP A 204 2.12 6.91 -14.07
C TRP A 204 2.95 5.62 -14.10
N LEU A 205 4.21 5.67 -14.54
CA LEU A 205 5.16 4.56 -14.44
C LEU A 205 5.88 4.60 -13.09
N GLN A 206 5.92 3.47 -12.39
CA GLN A 206 6.44 3.37 -11.04
C GLN A 206 7.47 2.24 -10.93
N PRO A 207 8.42 2.30 -9.97
CA PRO A 207 9.44 1.26 -9.80
C PRO A 207 8.86 -0.16 -9.68
N GLN A 208 7.70 -0.34 -9.04
CA GLN A 208 7.08 -1.66 -8.88
C GLN A 208 6.61 -2.33 -10.19
N ASP A 209 6.51 -1.59 -11.29
CA ASP A 209 6.08 -2.12 -12.60
C ASP A 209 7.19 -2.89 -13.32
N PHE A 210 8.43 -2.57 -12.99
CA PHE A 210 9.61 -3.16 -13.62
C PHE A 210 9.79 -4.63 -13.18
N SER A 211 10.20 -5.47 -14.11
CA SER A 211 10.64 -6.84 -13.82
C SER A 211 12.03 -6.91 -13.25
N ASP A 212 12.95 -6.10 -13.78
CA ASP A 212 14.33 -6.10 -13.33
C ASP A 212 14.50 -5.19 -12.11
N PRO A 213 15.03 -5.70 -10.98
CA PRO A 213 15.26 -4.89 -9.80
C PRO A 213 16.18 -3.69 -10.04
N VAL A 214 17.18 -3.85 -10.91
CA VAL A 214 18.11 -2.76 -11.22
C VAL A 214 17.43 -1.69 -12.05
N ALA A 215 16.62 -2.07 -13.04
CA ALA A 215 15.79 -1.12 -13.80
C ALA A 215 14.82 -0.33 -12.90
N ALA A 216 14.20 -1.00 -11.92
CA ALA A 216 13.32 -0.33 -10.95
C ALA A 216 14.08 0.72 -10.12
N GLU A 217 15.29 0.39 -9.65
CA GLU A 217 16.13 1.32 -8.87
C GLU A 217 16.67 2.46 -9.72
N LEU A 218 17.01 2.18 -10.98
CA LEU A 218 17.37 3.21 -11.97
C LEU A 218 16.22 4.19 -12.19
N TRP A 219 14.98 3.70 -12.34
CA TRP A 219 13.81 4.55 -12.51
C TRP A 219 13.50 5.39 -11.26
N ASP A 220 13.66 4.83 -10.07
CA ASP A 220 13.58 5.56 -8.80
C ASP A 220 14.66 6.66 -8.69
N ALA A 221 15.89 6.32 -9.08
CA ALA A 221 17.02 7.26 -9.07
C ALA A 221 16.88 8.37 -10.11
N LEU A 222 16.30 8.05 -11.27
CA LEU A 222 16.18 8.96 -12.40
C LEU A 222 14.95 9.86 -12.31
N VAL A 223 13.78 9.32 -11.98
CA VAL A 223 12.48 9.98 -12.18
C VAL A 223 11.66 10.15 -10.91
N THR A 224 11.45 9.06 -10.14
CA THR A 224 10.34 9.02 -9.16
C THR A 224 10.74 9.22 -7.71
N GLY A 225 11.99 8.97 -7.33
CA GLY A 225 12.40 9.10 -5.94
C GLY A 225 12.76 10.53 -5.53
N PRO A 226 13.19 10.74 -4.28
CA PRO A 226 13.27 12.06 -3.63
C PRO A 226 14.20 13.07 -4.31
N ASP A 227 15.31 12.62 -4.89
CA ASP A 227 16.28 13.49 -5.57
C ASP A 227 16.58 12.94 -6.97
N PRO A 228 15.58 13.03 -7.87
CA PRO A 228 15.64 12.34 -9.15
C PRO A 228 16.61 13.06 -10.08
N ALA A 229 17.41 12.31 -10.84
CA ALA A 229 18.46 12.89 -11.69
C ALA A 229 17.92 13.93 -12.71
N ILE A 230 16.67 13.80 -13.17
CA ILE A 230 16.00 14.79 -14.04
C ILE A 230 15.73 16.16 -13.38
N SER A 231 15.92 16.26 -12.07
CA SER A 231 15.76 17.52 -11.31
C SER A 231 17.10 18.19 -10.99
N LEU A 232 18.22 17.60 -11.38
CA LEU A 232 19.53 18.24 -11.26
C LEU A 232 19.57 19.53 -12.07
N PRO A 233 20.23 20.60 -11.58
CA PRO A 233 20.49 21.79 -12.37
C PRO A 233 21.15 21.45 -13.71
N GLU A 234 22.12 20.55 -13.69
CA GLU A 234 22.86 20.10 -14.87
C GLU A 234 21.97 19.35 -15.88
N ALA A 235 20.88 18.72 -15.44
CA ALA A 235 19.93 18.06 -16.34
C ALA A 235 19.07 19.05 -17.14
N ARG A 236 19.00 20.31 -16.71
CA ARG A 236 18.18 21.38 -17.32
C ARG A 236 19.01 22.55 -17.85
N ASP A 237 20.32 22.51 -17.67
CA ASP A 237 21.21 23.59 -18.05
C ASP A 237 21.40 23.64 -19.57
N SER A 238 20.79 24.63 -20.22
CA SER A 238 20.90 24.86 -21.66
C SER A 238 22.32 25.17 -22.16
N GLN A 239 23.26 25.48 -21.27
CA GLN A 239 24.66 25.73 -21.63
C GLN A 239 25.49 24.43 -21.76
N LEU A 240 25.01 23.32 -21.20
CA LEU A 240 25.65 22.02 -21.32
C LEU A 240 25.22 21.32 -22.62
N THR A 241 26.15 20.58 -23.24
CA THR A 241 25.80 19.70 -24.37
C THR A 241 24.93 18.54 -23.89
N ALA A 242 24.11 17.95 -24.76
CA ALA A 242 23.27 16.79 -24.41
C ALA A 242 24.10 15.64 -23.79
N GLN A 243 25.34 15.45 -24.27
CA GLN A 243 26.26 14.46 -23.72
C GLN A 243 26.72 14.79 -22.30
N GLN A 244 26.98 16.08 -22.00
CA GLN A 244 27.34 16.53 -20.65
C GLN A 244 26.16 16.42 -19.68
N GLN A 245 24.94 16.79 -20.14
CA GLN A 245 23.72 16.65 -19.35
C GLN A 245 23.45 15.17 -19.02
N THR A 246 23.53 14.29 -20.03
CA THR A 246 23.39 12.84 -19.88
C THR A 246 24.42 12.30 -18.89
N GLN A 247 25.68 12.75 -19.00
CA GLN A 247 26.75 12.32 -18.13
C GLN A 247 26.52 12.70 -16.67
N ALA A 248 26.08 13.94 -16.41
CA ALA A 248 25.75 14.40 -15.06
C ALA A 248 24.62 13.56 -14.43
N MET A 249 23.57 13.24 -15.21
CA MET A 249 22.51 12.36 -14.75
C MET A 249 22.98 10.93 -14.48
N LEU A 250 23.81 10.36 -15.37
CA LEU A 250 24.40 9.03 -15.17
C LEU A 250 25.27 8.96 -13.91
N ASP A 251 26.09 9.99 -13.66
CA ASP A 251 26.94 10.05 -12.46
C ASP A 251 26.11 10.19 -11.18
N HIS A 252 25.00 10.92 -11.23
CA HIS A 252 24.05 10.98 -10.11
C HIS A 252 23.36 9.65 -9.84
N VAL A 253 22.85 8.99 -10.89
CA VAL A 253 22.25 7.66 -10.80
C VAL A 253 23.26 6.67 -10.23
N HIS A 254 24.50 6.66 -10.72
CA HIS A 254 25.57 5.82 -10.19
C HIS A 254 25.79 6.04 -8.69
N ARG A 255 25.97 7.30 -8.27
CA ARG A 255 26.18 7.66 -6.87
C ARG A 255 25.00 7.19 -6.01
N ARG A 256 23.77 7.34 -6.49
CA ARG A 256 22.57 6.96 -5.76
C ARG A 256 22.41 5.45 -5.60
N LEU A 257 22.70 4.67 -6.64
CA LEU A 257 22.71 3.21 -6.55
C LEU A 257 23.80 2.72 -5.60
N LEU A 258 25.02 3.25 -5.72
CA LEU A 258 26.12 2.92 -4.82
C LEU A 258 25.77 3.24 -3.36
N PHE A 259 25.13 4.37 -3.13
CA PHE A 259 24.71 4.80 -1.80
C PHE A 259 23.61 3.90 -1.20
N ASN A 260 22.59 3.55 -2.00
CA ASN A 260 21.57 2.58 -1.61
C ASN A 260 22.18 1.25 -1.16
N ASP A 261 23.12 0.72 -1.96
CA ASP A 261 23.74 -0.55 -1.64
C ASP A 261 24.72 -0.47 -0.49
N GLN A 262 25.45 0.65 -0.33
CA GLN A 262 26.32 0.86 0.83
C GLN A 262 25.52 0.79 2.13
N HIS A 263 24.31 1.36 2.13
CA HIS A 263 23.40 1.25 3.26
C HIS A 263 22.90 -0.17 3.51
N ARG A 264 22.55 -0.90 2.46
CA ARG A 264 22.02 -2.26 2.58
C ARG A 264 23.10 -3.30 2.89
N SER A 265 24.34 -3.06 2.47
CA SER A 265 25.44 -4.03 2.55
C SER A 265 25.76 -4.55 3.96
N THR A 266 25.36 -3.83 5.00
CA THR A 266 25.50 -4.27 6.40
C THR A 266 24.56 -5.43 6.77
N SER A 267 23.45 -5.58 6.04
CA SER A 267 22.41 -6.59 6.30
C SER A 267 21.97 -7.38 5.05
N ASP A 268 22.45 -7.01 3.86
CA ASP A 268 22.13 -7.62 2.58
C ASP A 268 23.41 -8.06 1.84
N ALA A 269 23.64 -9.37 1.79
CA ALA A 269 24.77 -9.96 1.09
C ALA A 269 24.74 -9.69 -0.43
N ALA A 270 23.55 -9.54 -1.03
CA ALA A 270 23.42 -9.21 -2.44
C ALA A 270 23.88 -7.76 -2.72
N ALA A 271 23.48 -6.80 -1.88
CA ALA A 271 23.99 -5.43 -1.97
C ALA A 271 25.51 -5.36 -1.81
N LYS A 272 26.07 -6.14 -0.87
CA LYS A 272 27.52 -6.25 -0.71
C LYS A 272 28.20 -6.80 -1.97
N ALA A 273 27.66 -7.86 -2.57
CA ALA A 273 28.21 -8.45 -3.79
C ALA A 273 28.18 -7.47 -4.98
N ARG A 274 27.12 -6.67 -5.14
CA ARG A 274 27.03 -5.66 -6.21
C ARG A 274 28.09 -4.56 -6.09
N ILE A 275 28.37 -4.12 -4.86
CA ILE A 275 29.45 -3.16 -4.59
C ILE A 275 30.81 -3.79 -4.93
N ASP A 276 31.10 -4.95 -4.35
CA ASP A 276 32.39 -5.63 -4.50
C ASP A 276 32.66 -6.00 -5.98
N GLY A 277 31.61 -6.35 -6.72
CA GLY A 277 31.64 -6.70 -8.14
C GLY A 277 31.60 -5.51 -9.12
N ASN A 278 31.54 -4.27 -8.65
CA ASN A 278 31.41 -3.06 -9.48
C ASN A 278 30.19 -3.07 -10.44
N GLU A 279 29.08 -3.72 -10.06
CA GLU A 279 27.91 -3.88 -10.95
C GLU A 279 27.30 -2.54 -11.37
N HIS A 280 27.31 -1.52 -10.50
CA HIS A 280 26.83 -0.17 -10.84
C HIS A 280 27.58 0.46 -12.01
N ARG A 281 28.90 0.20 -12.13
CA ARG A 281 29.69 0.71 -13.24
C ARG A 281 29.33 -0.01 -14.54
N SER A 282 29.11 -1.32 -14.47
CA SER A 282 28.65 -2.12 -15.61
C SER A 282 27.29 -1.62 -16.13
N VAL A 283 26.33 -1.40 -15.23
CA VAL A 283 24.99 -0.90 -15.58
C VAL A 283 25.04 0.48 -16.25
N VAL A 284 25.83 1.41 -15.71
CA VAL A 284 26.03 2.74 -16.31
C VAL A 284 26.70 2.64 -17.69
N ALA A 285 27.67 1.73 -17.85
CA ALA A 285 28.29 1.47 -19.15
C ALA A 285 27.30 0.90 -20.17
N THR A 286 26.40 -0.01 -19.75
CA THR A 286 25.33 -0.54 -20.60
C THR A 286 24.38 0.56 -21.04
N LEU A 287 23.89 1.42 -20.13
CA LEU A 287 23.00 2.53 -20.47
C LEU A 287 23.67 3.49 -21.45
N ARG A 288 24.95 3.83 -21.23
CA ARG A 288 25.73 4.65 -22.16
C ARG A 288 25.87 3.98 -23.53
N GLY A 289 26.08 2.66 -23.56
CA GLY A 289 26.13 1.89 -24.80
C GLY A 289 24.83 1.98 -25.60
N ILE A 290 23.67 1.84 -24.94
CA ILE A 290 22.35 1.97 -25.58
C ILE A 290 22.13 3.38 -26.13
N ILE A 291 22.48 4.43 -25.37
CA ILE A 291 22.38 5.83 -25.81
C ILE A 291 23.28 6.07 -27.04
N ASN A 292 24.52 5.60 -27.01
CA ASN A 292 25.45 5.74 -28.11
C ASN A 292 24.96 5.01 -29.37
N ALA A 293 24.38 3.81 -29.21
CA ALA A 293 23.82 3.04 -30.32
C ALA A 293 22.63 3.78 -30.95
N ALA A 294 21.74 4.38 -30.16
CA ALA A 294 20.58 5.13 -30.66
C ALA A 294 20.96 6.36 -31.51
N HIS A 295 22.19 6.88 -31.38
CA HIS A 295 22.70 7.97 -32.22
C HIS A 295 23.39 7.50 -33.51
N GLN A 296 23.48 6.19 -33.75
CA GLN A 296 24.03 5.65 -34.98
C GLN A 296 22.97 5.63 -36.09
N PRO A 297 23.30 6.03 -37.35
CA PRO A 297 22.34 6.05 -38.45
C PRO A 297 21.68 4.71 -38.76
N SER A 298 22.32 3.59 -38.43
CA SER A 298 21.81 2.22 -38.63
C SER A 298 20.75 1.79 -37.61
N GLU A 299 20.58 2.53 -36.50
CA GLU A 299 19.74 2.15 -35.35
C GLU A 299 18.46 2.99 -35.24
N GLN A 300 17.84 3.29 -36.39
CA GLN A 300 16.64 4.14 -36.47
C GLN A 300 15.48 3.63 -35.59
N GLY A 301 15.37 2.32 -35.39
CA GLY A 301 14.37 1.71 -34.51
C GLY A 301 14.58 2.06 -33.03
N LEU A 302 15.82 2.12 -32.54
CA LEU A 302 16.11 2.53 -31.16
C LEU A 302 15.82 4.01 -30.94
N GLN A 303 16.19 4.85 -31.90
CA GLN A 303 15.89 6.28 -31.82
C GLN A 303 14.38 6.57 -31.85
N ALA A 304 13.62 5.81 -32.64
CA ALA A 304 12.16 5.88 -32.62
C ALA A 304 11.58 5.43 -31.26
N ASN A 305 12.15 4.40 -30.63
CA ASN A 305 11.75 3.96 -29.29
C ASN A 305 12.04 5.04 -28.23
N PHE A 306 13.14 5.78 -28.35
CA PHE A 306 13.44 6.91 -27.46
C PHE A 306 12.42 8.03 -27.60
N GLN A 307 12.10 8.41 -28.84
CA GLN A 307 11.12 9.46 -29.13
C GLN A 307 9.71 9.06 -28.66
N ASN A 308 9.39 7.77 -28.68
CA ASN A 308 8.11 7.22 -28.22
C ASN A 308 8.23 6.38 -26.94
N ALA A 309 9.12 6.79 -26.03
CA ALA A 309 9.33 6.15 -24.74
C ALA A 309 8.05 5.86 -23.93
N PRO A 310 7.03 6.75 -23.85
CA PRO A 310 5.82 6.46 -23.08
C PRO A 310 5.00 5.29 -23.67
N ALA A 311 4.87 5.19 -25.00
CA ALA A 311 4.17 4.07 -25.63
C ALA A 311 4.94 2.75 -25.44
N TYR A 312 6.26 2.82 -25.54
CA TYR A 312 7.13 1.67 -25.32
C TYR A 312 7.04 1.16 -23.87
N ALA A 313 7.10 2.08 -22.90
CA ALA A 313 6.96 1.76 -21.48
C ALA A 313 5.57 1.21 -21.13
N ALA A 314 4.50 1.76 -21.72
CA ALA A 314 3.15 1.23 -21.55
C ALA A 314 3.08 -0.25 -21.97
N ARG A 315 3.58 -0.56 -23.17
CA ARG A 315 3.52 -1.89 -23.77
C ARG A 315 4.42 -2.93 -23.09
N TYR A 316 5.65 -2.56 -22.73
CA TYR A 316 6.67 -3.52 -22.29
C TYR A 316 6.91 -3.52 -20.77
N ILE A 317 6.45 -2.49 -20.05
CA ILE A 317 6.68 -2.36 -18.60
C ILE A 317 5.35 -2.38 -17.85
N LEU A 318 4.47 -1.41 -18.08
CA LEU A 318 3.23 -1.28 -17.30
C LEU A 318 2.22 -2.38 -17.61
N GLU A 319 1.83 -2.57 -18.88
CA GLU A 319 0.82 -3.57 -19.24
C GLU A 319 1.18 -4.99 -18.80
N PRO A 320 2.43 -5.47 -18.97
CA PRO A 320 2.79 -6.80 -18.47
C PRO A 320 2.89 -6.89 -16.94
N SER A 321 2.92 -5.76 -16.21
CA SER A 321 2.89 -5.75 -14.74
C SER A 321 1.47 -5.87 -14.16
N ILE A 322 0.44 -5.42 -14.89
CA ILE A 322 -0.95 -5.36 -14.41
C ILE A 322 -1.47 -6.72 -13.90
N PRO A 323 -1.34 -7.84 -14.64
CA PRO A 323 -1.91 -9.11 -14.18
C PRO A 323 -1.33 -9.58 -12.86
N ALA A 324 -0.01 -9.45 -12.70
CA ALA A 324 0.69 -9.82 -11.50
C ALA A 324 0.34 -8.90 -10.31
N ALA A 325 0.19 -7.59 -10.54
CA ALA A 325 -0.25 -6.64 -9.52
C ALA A 325 -1.68 -6.93 -9.04
N VAL A 326 -2.57 -7.25 -9.98
CA VAL A 326 -3.97 -7.62 -9.68
C VAL A 326 -4.06 -8.96 -8.94
N ASP A 327 -3.27 -9.98 -9.30
CA ASP A 327 -3.22 -11.26 -8.57
C ASP A 327 -2.74 -11.06 -7.11
N GLN A 328 -1.73 -10.21 -6.89
CA GLN A 328 -1.25 -9.87 -5.55
C GLN A 328 -2.32 -9.15 -4.71
N LEU A 329 -2.99 -8.15 -5.28
CA LEU A 329 -4.06 -7.43 -4.61
C LEU A 329 -5.22 -8.37 -4.26
N ALA A 330 -5.58 -9.27 -5.18
CA ALA A 330 -6.59 -10.29 -4.93
C ALA A 330 -6.17 -11.27 -3.82
N GLY A 331 -4.88 -11.62 -3.73
CA GLY A 331 -4.31 -12.36 -2.60
C GLY A 331 -4.53 -11.63 -1.27
N LYS A 332 -4.17 -10.33 -1.19
CA LYS A 332 -4.40 -9.52 0.02
C LYS A 332 -5.87 -9.41 0.41
N VAL A 333 -6.77 -9.26 -0.56
CA VAL A 333 -8.23 -9.23 -0.34
C VAL A 333 -8.70 -10.53 0.31
N HIS A 334 -8.16 -11.67 -0.12
CA HIS A 334 -8.44 -12.96 0.50
C HIS A 334 -7.93 -13.02 1.94
N ASP A 335 -6.69 -12.59 2.19
CA ASP A 335 -6.07 -12.63 3.52
C ASP A 335 -6.81 -11.72 4.51
N ILE A 336 -7.17 -10.50 4.09
CA ILE A 336 -7.95 -9.54 4.89
C ILE A 336 -9.34 -10.12 5.21
N GLY A 337 -10.00 -10.71 4.22
CA GLY A 337 -11.36 -11.24 4.36
C GLY A 337 -11.47 -12.50 5.21
N THR A 338 -10.41 -13.30 5.27
CA THR A 338 -10.37 -14.57 6.02
C THR A 338 -9.73 -14.47 7.40
N GLY A 339 -9.03 -13.36 7.67
CA GLY A 339 -8.38 -13.08 8.95
C GLY A 339 -9.32 -12.99 10.16
N ALA A 340 -8.72 -12.90 11.35
CA ALA A 340 -9.41 -12.80 12.64
C ALA A 340 -9.78 -11.34 13.04
N ALA A 341 -9.82 -10.42 12.07
CA ALA A 341 -10.07 -9.00 12.32
C ALA A 341 -11.57 -8.68 12.52
N SER A 342 -11.87 -7.56 13.17
CA SER A 342 -13.24 -7.04 13.26
C SER A 342 -13.76 -6.59 11.89
N PHE A 343 -15.08 -6.55 11.69
CA PHE A 343 -15.65 -6.11 10.40
C PHE A 343 -15.23 -4.70 9.99
N GLY A 344 -15.10 -3.78 10.95
CA GLY A 344 -14.59 -2.43 10.67
C GLY A 344 -13.14 -2.45 10.16
N SER A 345 -12.29 -3.30 10.76
CA SER A 345 -10.91 -3.47 10.30
C SER A 345 -10.84 -4.14 8.92
N ILE A 346 -11.67 -5.15 8.68
CA ILE A 346 -11.81 -5.79 7.35
C ILE A 346 -12.25 -4.76 6.31
N ALA A 347 -13.28 -3.96 6.60
CA ALA A 347 -13.80 -2.94 5.69
C ALA A 347 -12.73 -1.89 5.36
N MET A 348 -11.99 -1.40 6.35
CA MET A 348 -10.88 -0.46 6.13
C MET A 348 -9.78 -1.09 5.27
N GLY A 349 -9.35 -2.32 5.59
CA GLY A 349 -8.32 -3.01 4.82
C GLY A 349 -8.73 -3.26 3.35
N LEU A 350 -10.00 -3.61 3.11
CA LEU A 350 -10.53 -3.77 1.75
C LEU A 350 -10.64 -2.44 1.00
N SER A 351 -11.03 -1.36 1.69
CA SER A 351 -11.04 0.00 1.12
C SER A 351 -9.65 0.43 0.68
N GLU A 352 -8.60 0.12 1.46
CA GLU A 352 -7.21 0.36 1.06
C GLU A 352 -6.84 -0.38 -0.23
N GLN A 353 -7.27 -1.65 -0.39
CA GLN A 353 -7.05 -2.38 -1.63
C GLN A 353 -7.83 -1.77 -2.81
N GLY A 354 -9.04 -1.26 -2.56
CA GLY A 354 -9.83 -0.52 -3.54
C GLY A 354 -9.08 0.71 -4.06
N HIS A 355 -8.51 1.51 -3.16
CA HIS A 355 -7.70 2.68 -3.54
C HIS A 355 -6.44 2.30 -4.34
N LEU A 356 -5.80 1.17 -4.03
CA LEU A 356 -4.66 0.69 -4.83
C LEU A 356 -5.08 0.30 -6.25
N LEU A 357 -6.27 -0.28 -6.43
CA LEU A 357 -6.84 -0.58 -7.74
C LEU A 357 -7.25 0.68 -8.51
N ASP A 358 -7.81 1.69 -7.83
CA ASP A 358 -8.13 2.99 -8.44
C ASP A 358 -6.86 3.69 -8.95
N ARG A 359 -5.79 3.72 -8.14
CA ARG A 359 -4.48 4.23 -8.58
C ARG A 359 -3.92 3.46 -9.77
N LEU A 360 -4.05 2.13 -9.78
CA LEU A 360 -3.61 1.32 -10.91
C LEU A 360 -4.42 1.64 -12.18
N TRP A 361 -5.74 1.82 -12.04
CA TRP A 361 -6.63 2.23 -13.12
C TRP A 361 -6.27 3.61 -13.68
N GLU A 362 -6.03 4.60 -12.83
CA GLU A 362 -5.60 5.94 -13.23
C GLU A 362 -4.31 5.85 -14.06
N ARG A 363 -3.30 5.15 -13.54
CA ARG A 363 -2.00 4.98 -14.20
C ARG A 363 -2.11 4.30 -15.56
N LEU A 364 -2.89 3.21 -15.64
CA LEU A 364 -3.16 2.49 -16.88
C LEU A 364 -3.91 3.37 -17.89
N SER A 365 -4.86 4.17 -17.42
CA SER A 365 -5.64 5.11 -18.24
C SER A 365 -4.75 6.19 -18.86
N GLN A 366 -3.78 6.72 -18.10
CA GLN A 366 -2.82 7.70 -18.60
C GLN A 366 -1.85 7.09 -19.63
N ALA A 367 -1.29 5.92 -19.34
CA ALA A 367 -0.36 5.24 -20.25
C ALA A 367 -0.98 4.96 -21.63
N HIS A 368 -2.26 4.59 -21.66
CA HIS A 368 -2.99 4.32 -22.90
C HIS A 368 -3.23 5.53 -23.80
N ARG A 369 -3.06 6.77 -23.30
CA ARG A 369 -3.08 7.96 -24.18
C ARG A 369 -1.94 7.94 -25.19
N PHE A 370 -0.89 7.16 -24.92
CA PHE A 370 0.30 7.02 -25.73
C PHE A 370 0.40 5.66 -26.43
N ALA A 371 -0.36 4.66 -25.97
CA ALA A 371 -0.39 3.35 -26.62
C ALA A 371 -1.11 3.44 -27.98
N ALA A 372 -0.51 2.87 -29.03
CA ALA A 372 -1.22 2.68 -30.30
C ALA A 372 -2.43 1.75 -30.05
N PRO A 373 -3.59 1.97 -30.72
CA PRO A 373 -4.71 1.06 -30.61
C PRO A 373 -4.25 -0.34 -31.00
N THR A 374 -4.20 -1.24 -30.03
CA THR A 374 -3.97 -2.66 -30.26
C THR A 374 -5.20 -3.18 -31.00
N ASN A 375 -5.07 -3.38 -32.32
CA ASN A 375 -6.08 -4.03 -33.17
C ASN A 375 -6.23 -5.54 -32.85
N GLY A 376 -6.25 -5.90 -31.58
CA GLY A 376 -6.64 -7.22 -31.11
C GLY A 376 -8.10 -7.14 -30.68
N GLN A 377 -8.97 -7.96 -31.28
CA GLN A 377 -10.33 -8.12 -30.79
C GLN A 377 -10.30 -8.34 -29.28
N ASP A 378 -11.01 -7.49 -28.52
CA ASP A 378 -11.17 -7.64 -27.08
C ASP A 378 -11.61 -9.08 -26.80
N PRO A 379 -10.79 -9.91 -26.14
CA PRO A 379 -11.26 -11.20 -25.68
C PRO A 379 -12.34 -10.92 -24.65
N LYS A 380 -13.60 -11.12 -25.03
CA LYS A 380 -14.72 -11.11 -24.08
C LYS A 380 -14.35 -12.09 -22.98
N LEU A 381 -14.14 -11.57 -21.77
CA LEU A 381 -13.97 -12.38 -20.58
C LEU A 381 -15.16 -13.33 -20.51
N ALA A 382 -14.92 -14.61 -20.80
CA ALA A 382 -15.94 -15.62 -20.62
C ALA A 382 -16.38 -15.57 -19.15
N PRO A 383 -17.69 -15.49 -18.84
CA PRO A 383 -18.15 -15.46 -17.46
C PRO A 383 -17.56 -16.67 -16.74
N LEU A 384 -16.70 -16.41 -15.75
CA LEU A 384 -16.11 -17.44 -14.92
C LEU A 384 -17.25 -18.11 -14.15
N LYS A 385 -17.64 -19.31 -14.57
CA LYS A 385 -18.62 -20.12 -13.85
C LYS A 385 -18.10 -20.38 -12.44
N ARG A 386 -18.84 -19.91 -11.42
CA ARG A 386 -18.61 -20.24 -10.00
C ARG A 386 -18.90 -21.73 -9.81
N ALA A 387 -17.89 -22.58 -9.99
CA ALA A 387 -18.07 -24.04 -10.11
C ALA A 387 -17.89 -24.83 -8.81
N ALA A 388 -17.61 -24.18 -7.67
CA ALA A 388 -17.46 -24.85 -6.38
C ALA A 388 -18.68 -24.60 -5.46
N PRO A 389 -19.08 -25.57 -4.60
CA PRO A 389 -20.04 -25.32 -3.54
C PRO A 389 -19.55 -24.16 -2.65
N PRO A 390 -20.46 -23.35 -2.06
CA PRO A 390 -20.07 -22.18 -1.31
C PRO A 390 -19.26 -22.59 -0.08
N ALA A 391 -17.94 -22.37 -0.13
CA ALA A 391 -17.10 -22.35 1.06
C ALA A 391 -17.69 -21.37 2.09
N PHE A 392 -17.45 -21.63 3.38
CA PHE A 392 -17.99 -20.84 4.49
C PHE A 392 -19.54 -20.82 4.49
N SER A 393 -20.14 -21.99 4.69
CA SER A 393 -21.59 -22.17 4.91
C SER A 393 -21.84 -22.87 6.25
N ASN A 394 -22.97 -22.55 6.87
CA ASN A 394 -23.43 -23.24 8.08
C ASN A 394 -24.95 -23.42 8.00
N GLN A 395 -25.36 -24.48 7.32
CA GLN A 395 -26.78 -24.74 7.03
C GLN A 395 -27.64 -24.82 8.30
N LYS A 396 -27.10 -25.33 9.41
CA LYS A 396 -27.81 -25.37 10.69
C LYS A 396 -28.13 -23.95 11.19
N MET A 397 -27.12 -23.07 11.25
CA MET A 397 -27.31 -21.69 11.70
C MET A 397 -28.19 -20.89 10.74
N GLU A 398 -28.06 -21.11 9.43
CA GLU A 398 -28.96 -20.53 8.43
C GLU A 398 -30.41 -20.96 8.69
N ARG A 399 -30.66 -22.27 8.85
CA ARG A 399 -31.97 -22.83 9.12
C ARG A 399 -32.57 -22.27 10.42
N ASP A 400 -31.80 -22.25 11.51
CA ASP A 400 -32.24 -21.73 12.80
C ASP A 400 -32.61 -20.24 12.72
N THR A 401 -31.84 -19.46 11.95
CA THR A 401 -32.12 -18.03 11.71
C THR A 401 -33.41 -17.84 10.89
N VAL A 402 -33.58 -18.58 9.80
CA VAL A 402 -34.78 -18.50 8.96
C VAL A 402 -36.02 -18.94 9.73
N ARG A 403 -35.91 -19.98 10.57
CA ARG A 403 -37.01 -20.42 11.44
C ARG A 403 -37.44 -19.33 12.42
N ALA A 404 -36.49 -18.62 13.02
CA ALA A 404 -36.78 -17.50 13.91
C ALA A 404 -37.50 -16.38 13.16
N VAL A 405 -36.98 -16.00 11.99
CA VAL A 405 -37.49 -14.90 11.16
C VAL A 405 -38.86 -15.20 10.55
N VAL A 406 -39.14 -16.42 10.11
CA VAL A 406 -40.45 -16.79 9.54
C VAL A 406 -41.52 -16.89 10.64
N LYS A 407 -41.14 -17.33 11.86
CA LYS A 407 -42.06 -17.34 13.01
C LYS A 407 -42.35 -15.94 13.55
N ASP A 408 -41.37 -15.04 13.48
CA ASP A 408 -41.49 -13.66 13.92
C ASP A 408 -40.65 -12.72 13.03
N PRO A 409 -41.24 -12.21 11.93
CA PRO A 409 -40.56 -11.26 11.05
C PRO A 409 -40.20 -9.93 11.72
N GLY A 410 -40.79 -9.63 12.89
CA GLY A 410 -40.48 -8.42 13.66
C GLY A 410 -39.01 -8.34 14.06
N GLN A 411 -38.33 -9.49 14.21
CA GLN A 411 -36.90 -9.55 14.56
C GLN A 411 -35.98 -8.91 13.51
N LEU A 412 -36.45 -8.68 12.28
CA LEU A 412 -35.66 -8.05 11.23
C LEU A 412 -35.65 -6.52 11.28
N ARG A 413 -36.42 -5.90 12.17
CA ARG A 413 -36.56 -4.44 12.22
C ARG A 413 -35.49 -3.76 13.04
N ASP A 414 -35.10 -4.39 14.14
CA ASP A 414 -34.22 -3.82 15.14
C ASP A 414 -33.07 -4.76 15.50
N GLY A 415 -31.96 -4.18 15.94
CA GLY A 415 -30.76 -4.91 16.37
C GLY A 415 -30.03 -5.65 15.24
N LEU A 416 -29.19 -6.61 15.61
CA LEU A 416 -28.21 -7.23 14.71
C LEU A 416 -28.82 -8.00 13.52
N ALA A 417 -30.04 -8.53 13.69
CA ALA A 417 -30.73 -9.28 12.64
C ALA A 417 -31.23 -8.40 11.49
N SER A 418 -31.42 -7.09 11.73
CA SER A 418 -31.76 -6.12 10.67
C SER A 418 -30.66 -5.95 9.62
N ALA A 419 -29.41 -6.25 9.98
CA ALA A 419 -28.27 -6.18 9.07
C ALA A 419 -28.19 -7.38 8.12
N LEU A 420 -28.93 -8.46 8.36
CA LEU A 420 -28.93 -9.65 7.52
C LEU A 420 -29.57 -9.39 6.16
N THR A 421 -29.06 -10.08 5.15
CA THR A 421 -29.48 -9.96 3.75
C THR A 421 -29.69 -11.35 3.14
N PRO A 422 -30.46 -11.47 2.05
CA PRO A 422 -30.61 -12.74 1.35
C PRO A 422 -29.27 -13.36 0.91
N GLN A 423 -28.25 -12.54 0.65
CA GLN A 423 -26.91 -12.99 0.29
C GLN A 423 -26.18 -13.69 1.44
N ASP A 424 -26.65 -13.56 2.69
CA ASP A 424 -26.06 -14.24 3.84
C ASP A 424 -26.34 -15.74 3.89
N PHE A 425 -27.37 -16.17 3.16
CA PHE A 425 -27.81 -17.56 3.10
C PHE A 425 -27.28 -18.25 1.84
N THR A 426 -26.73 -19.45 2.02
CA THR A 426 -26.17 -20.25 0.92
C THR A 426 -27.18 -21.23 0.34
N THR A 427 -28.05 -21.77 1.19
CA THR A 427 -29.16 -22.63 0.77
C THR A 427 -30.25 -21.78 0.11
N PRO A 428 -30.68 -22.09 -1.12
CA PRO A 428 -31.72 -21.33 -1.82
C PRO A 428 -33.01 -21.17 -1.00
N GLU A 429 -33.47 -22.24 -0.36
CA GLU A 429 -34.69 -22.26 0.45
C GLU A 429 -34.60 -21.25 1.60
N HIS A 430 -33.45 -21.22 2.28
CA HIS A 430 -33.20 -20.27 3.37
C HIS A 430 -33.19 -18.83 2.86
N ARG A 431 -32.49 -18.57 1.75
CA ARG A 431 -32.42 -17.25 1.13
C ARG A 431 -33.80 -16.70 0.78
N PHE A 432 -34.59 -17.49 0.06
CA PHE A 432 -35.88 -17.03 -0.46
C PHE A 432 -36.95 -16.96 0.64
N LEU A 433 -36.92 -17.84 1.64
CA LEU A 433 -37.77 -17.70 2.84
C LEU A 433 -37.41 -16.45 3.64
N PHE A 434 -36.11 -16.17 3.83
CA PHE A 434 -35.66 -14.95 4.49
C PHE A 434 -36.10 -13.70 3.74
N GLN A 435 -35.93 -13.68 2.41
CA GLN A 435 -36.37 -12.57 1.56
C GLN A 435 -37.89 -12.37 1.59
N ALA A 436 -38.67 -13.45 1.59
CA ALA A 436 -40.12 -13.38 1.73
C ALA A 436 -40.54 -12.85 3.10
N ALA A 437 -39.89 -13.29 4.18
CA ALA A 437 -40.14 -12.78 5.53
C ALA A 437 -39.74 -11.30 5.71
N GLN A 438 -38.68 -10.84 5.04
CA GLN A 438 -38.31 -9.41 4.98
C GLN A 438 -39.42 -8.54 4.37
N ASN A 439 -40.14 -9.07 3.39
CA ASN A 439 -41.23 -8.37 2.72
C ASN A 439 -42.57 -8.46 3.48
N HIS A 440 -42.62 -9.15 4.63
CA HIS A 440 -43.86 -9.34 5.40
C HIS A 440 -44.29 -8.05 6.10
N ALA A 441 -45.56 -7.70 5.96
CA ALA A 441 -46.08 -6.42 6.44
C ALA A 441 -46.10 -6.32 7.98
N PRO A 442 -45.81 -5.12 8.55
CA PRO A 442 -46.02 -4.83 9.97
C PRO A 442 -47.43 -5.14 10.46
N GLY A 443 -47.53 -5.86 11.59
CA GLY A 443 -48.79 -6.10 12.29
C GLY A 443 -49.63 -7.27 11.75
N GLN A 444 -49.19 -7.95 10.69
CA GLN A 444 -49.83 -9.18 10.23
C GLN A 444 -49.25 -10.41 10.93
N THR A 445 -50.12 -11.30 11.41
CA THR A 445 -49.69 -12.61 11.92
C THR A 445 -48.94 -13.34 10.82
N PRO A 446 -47.68 -13.76 11.05
CA PRO A 446 -46.93 -14.50 10.05
C PRO A 446 -47.58 -15.86 9.78
N ASP A 447 -47.90 -16.13 8.52
CA ASP A 447 -48.32 -17.44 8.05
C ASP A 447 -47.19 -18.06 7.23
N PHE A 448 -46.68 -19.20 7.69
CA PHE A 448 -45.60 -19.93 7.03
C PHE A 448 -45.94 -20.26 5.57
N TRP A 449 -47.17 -20.68 5.28
CA TRP A 449 -47.55 -21.10 3.93
C TRP A 449 -47.63 -19.92 2.97
N LEU A 450 -48.06 -18.77 3.47
CA LEU A 450 -48.03 -17.52 2.71
C LEU A 450 -46.59 -17.10 2.40
N ILE A 451 -45.71 -17.11 3.41
CA ILE A 451 -44.29 -16.77 3.26
C ILE A 451 -43.59 -17.75 2.31
N ALA A 452 -43.86 -19.05 2.42
CA ALA A 452 -43.30 -20.08 1.54
C ALA A 452 -43.80 -19.95 0.09
N SER A 453 -45.07 -19.58 -0.10
CA SER A 453 -45.63 -19.30 -1.44
C SER A 453 -44.95 -18.08 -2.08
N GLN A 454 -44.75 -17.00 -1.32
CA GLN A 454 -44.02 -15.82 -1.76
C GLN A 454 -42.54 -16.16 -2.08
N ALA A 455 -41.88 -16.97 -1.26
CA ALA A 455 -40.52 -17.42 -1.50
C ALA A 455 -40.38 -18.17 -2.84
N ARG A 456 -41.35 -19.04 -3.17
CA ARG A 456 -41.38 -19.75 -4.48
C ARG A 456 -41.58 -18.79 -5.65
N ALA A 457 -42.46 -17.80 -5.50
CA ALA A 457 -42.67 -16.77 -6.53
C ALA A 457 -41.40 -15.94 -6.76
N LEU A 458 -40.72 -15.51 -5.69
CA LEU A 458 -39.44 -14.80 -5.76
C LEU A 458 -38.34 -15.64 -6.41
N ALA A 459 -38.25 -16.93 -6.09
CA ALA A 459 -37.29 -17.85 -6.69
C ALA A 459 -37.52 -17.99 -8.21
N GLN A 460 -38.77 -18.13 -8.63
CA GLN A 460 -39.14 -18.21 -10.04
C GLN A 460 -38.83 -16.90 -10.79
N GLU A 461 -39.17 -15.75 -10.21
CA GLU A 461 -38.88 -14.43 -10.79
C GLU A 461 -37.38 -14.20 -11.00
N GLN A 462 -36.56 -14.66 -10.05
CA GLN A 462 -35.09 -14.55 -10.11
C GLN A 462 -34.43 -15.68 -10.92
N GLY A 463 -35.21 -16.56 -11.55
CA GLY A 463 -34.70 -17.67 -12.38
C GLY A 463 -33.96 -18.76 -11.60
N ALA A 464 -34.23 -18.89 -10.30
CA ALA A 464 -33.64 -19.95 -9.48
C ALA A 464 -34.33 -21.32 -9.72
N PRO A 465 -33.63 -22.44 -9.46
CA PRO A 465 -34.25 -23.76 -9.44
C PRO A 465 -35.44 -23.83 -8.47
N PRO A 466 -36.42 -24.73 -8.71
CA PRO A 466 -37.52 -24.95 -7.77
C PRO A 466 -37.01 -25.25 -6.36
N LEU A 467 -37.59 -24.59 -5.36
CA LEU A 467 -37.23 -24.77 -3.94
C LEU A 467 -37.59 -26.19 -3.47
N ASP A 468 -36.68 -26.82 -2.75
CA ASP A 468 -36.88 -28.17 -2.20
C ASP A 468 -38.02 -28.19 -1.17
N SER A 469 -39.08 -28.91 -1.51
CA SER A 469 -40.23 -29.12 -0.62
C SER A 469 -39.86 -29.80 0.70
N GLY A 470 -38.86 -30.68 0.71
CA GLY A 470 -38.42 -31.38 1.92
C GLY A 470 -37.82 -30.42 2.95
N GLU A 471 -36.95 -29.52 2.51
CA GLU A 471 -36.35 -28.50 3.38
C GLU A 471 -37.40 -27.48 3.88
N LEU A 472 -38.33 -27.06 3.01
CA LEU A 472 -39.44 -26.18 3.43
C LEU A 472 -40.29 -26.85 4.52
N MET A 473 -40.60 -28.14 4.40
CA MET A 473 -41.35 -28.87 5.43
C MET A 473 -40.53 -29.02 6.71
N ALA A 474 -39.23 -29.30 6.62
CA ALA A 474 -38.36 -29.40 7.79
C ALA A 474 -38.30 -28.10 8.61
N ILE A 475 -38.37 -26.94 7.95
CA ILE A 475 -38.42 -25.62 8.61
C ILE A 475 -39.77 -25.41 9.31
N HIS A 476 -40.87 -25.84 8.68
CA HIS A 476 -42.22 -25.75 9.23
C HIS A 476 -42.45 -26.68 10.43
N ASP A 477 -42.10 -27.96 10.28
CA ASP A 477 -42.45 -29.03 11.20
C ASP A 477 -41.55 -29.11 12.43
N ASP A 478 -40.38 -28.45 12.42
CA ASP A 478 -39.48 -28.46 13.56
C ASP A 478 -40.08 -27.63 14.74
N ARG A 479 -40.55 -28.37 15.74
CA ARG A 479 -41.19 -27.86 16.96
C ARG A 479 -40.22 -27.32 18.01
N ARG A 480 -38.90 -27.46 17.83
CA ARG A 480 -37.92 -26.89 18.76
C ARG A 480 -38.04 -25.36 18.78
N ALA A 481 -37.81 -24.74 19.93
CA ALA A 481 -37.71 -23.29 20.02
C ALA A 481 -36.48 -22.85 19.20
N ALA A 482 -36.69 -22.01 18.18
CA ALA A 482 -35.59 -21.45 17.42
C ALA A 482 -34.92 -20.34 18.26
N PRO A 483 -33.58 -20.29 18.34
CA PRO A 483 -32.89 -19.16 18.92
C PRO A 483 -33.29 -17.85 18.19
N PRO A 484 -33.28 -16.69 18.85
CA PRO A 484 -33.50 -15.41 18.18
C PRO A 484 -32.54 -15.24 17.00
N ALA A 485 -33.01 -14.64 15.89
CA ALA A 485 -32.25 -14.47 14.65
C ALA A 485 -30.90 -13.76 14.88
N ALA A 486 -30.86 -12.82 15.82
CA ALA A 486 -29.65 -12.10 16.21
C ALA A 486 -28.52 -13.01 16.74
N THR A 487 -28.85 -14.18 17.30
CA THR A 487 -27.88 -15.13 17.89
C THR A 487 -26.86 -15.61 16.85
N HIS A 488 -27.31 -15.82 15.61
CA HIS A 488 -26.46 -16.33 14.53
C HIS A 488 -26.12 -15.27 13.47
N ALA A 489 -26.76 -14.09 13.54
CA ALA A 489 -26.58 -13.03 12.56
C ALA A 489 -25.11 -12.64 12.34
N ASN A 490 -24.34 -12.47 13.43
CA ASN A 490 -22.91 -12.13 13.34
C ASN A 490 -22.11 -13.19 12.56
N HIS A 491 -22.38 -14.47 12.86
CA HIS A 491 -21.67 -15.59 12.25
C HIS A 491 -22.03 -15.70 10.76
N LEU A 492 -23.31 -15.57 10.41
CA LEU A 492 -23.76 -15.60 9.02
C LEU A 492 -23.14 -14.46 8.22
N MET A 493 -23.14 -13.23 8.75
CA MET A 493 -22.47 -12.10 8.10
C MET A 493 -20.96 -12.33 7.93
N LEU A 494 -20.29 -12.91 8.93
CA LEU A 494 -18.86 -13.24 8.82
C LEU A 494 -18.59 -14.29 7.74
N MET A 495 -19.41 -15.33 7.67
CA MET A 495 -19.32 -16.33 6.61
C MET A 495 -19.54 -15.71 5.23
N THR A 496 -20.45 -14.74 5.09
CA THR A 496 -20.68 -13.99 3.85
C THR A 496 -19.48 -13.15 3.45
N VAL A 497 -18.90 -12.38 4.38
CA VAL A 497 -17.70 -11.57 4.11
C VAL A 497 -16.55 -12.46 3.64
N ARG A 498 -16.34 -13.61 4.29
CA ARG A 498 -15.34 -14.60 3.89
C ARG A 498 -15.61 -15.20 2.52
N ARG A 499 -16.87 -15.54 2.24
CA ARG A 499 -17.30 -16.10 0.95
C ARG A 499 -17.12 -15.11 -0.18
N VAL A 500 -17.54 -13.85 0.00
CA VAL A 500 -17.43 -12.81 -1.03
C VAL A 500 -15.96 -12.48 -1.31
N THR A 501 -15.14 -12.33 -0.28
CA THR A 501 -13.69 -12.07 -0.44
C THR A 501 -12.96 -13.25 -1.10
N GLN A 502 -13.23 -14.49 -0.69
CA GLN A 502 -12.63 -15.67 -1.32
C GLN A 502 -13.11 -15.87 -2.77
N SER A 503 -14.41 -15.74 -3.03
CA SER A 503 -14.97 -15.88 -4.37
C SER A 503 -14.44 -14.79 -5.30
N GLY A 504 -14.47 -13.53 -4.86
CA GLY A 504 -13.96 -12.40 -5.62
C GLY A 504 -12.47 -12.55 -5.91
N SER A 505 -11.68 -12.91 -4.91
CA SER A 505 -10.24 -13.21 -5.09
C SER A 505 -10.03 -14.33 -6.11
N THR A 506 -10.75 -15.43 -6.01
CA THR A 506 -10.61 -16.57 -6.93
C THR A 506 -10.96 -16.20 -8.37
N ILE A 507 -12.02 -15.40 -8.57
CA ILE A 507 -12.43 -14.87 -9.88
C ILE A 507 -11.33 -13.98 -10.46
N VAL A 508 -10.84 -13.02 -9.68
CA VAL A 508 -9.83 -12.05 -10.12
C VAL A 508 -8.49 -12.73 -10.41
N ARG A 509 -8.03 -13.62 -9.54
CA ARG A 509 -6.80 -14.41 -9.76
C ARG A 509 -6.91 -15.33 -10.96
N GLY A 510 -8.09 -15.92 -11.17
CA GLY A 510 -8.39 -16.73 -12.36
C GLY A 510 -8.35 -15.91 -13.65
N ALA A 511 -8.87 -14.67 -13.62
CA ALA A 511 -8.83 -13.74 -14.75
C ALA A 511 -7.40 -13.23 -15.02
N ALA A 512 -6.62 -12.91 -13.98
CA ALA A 512 -5.25 -12.43 -14.10
C ALA A 512 -4.29 -13.46 -14.74
N ARG A 513 -4.61 -14.75 -14.68
CA ARG A 513 -3.80 -15.81 -15.31
C ARG A 513 -4.15 -16.07 -16.78
N ARG A 514 -5.18 -15.41 -17.31
CA ARG A 514 -5.63 -15.58 -18.69
C ARG A 514 -5.18 -14.37 -19.51
N PRO A 515 -4.73 -14.58 -20.77
CA PRO A 515 -4.51 -13.46 -21.69
C PRO A 515 -5.81 -12.66 -21.86
N GLY A 516 -5.74 -11.34 -21.73
CA GLY A 516 -6.91 -10.48 -21.85
C GLY A 516 -6.60 -8.99 -21.76
N ASP A 517 -7.63 -8.17 -21.90
CA ASP A 517 -7.51 -6.72 -21.69
C ASP A 517 -7.29 -6.39 -20.21
N ASN A 518 -6.13 -5.79 -19.93
CA ASN A 518 -5.73 -5.33 -18.61
C ASN A 518 -6.71 -4.33 -17.99
N ARG A 519 -7.42 -3.52 -18.80
CA ARG A 519 -8.44 -2.60 -18.31
C ARG A 519 -9.65 -3.35 -17.78
N GLN A 520 -10.15 -4.33 -18.53
CA GLN A 520 -11.24 -5.18 -18.07
C GLN A 520 -10.86 -5.97 -16.81
N LEU A 521 -9.61 -6.43 -16.72
CA LEU A 521 -9.10 -7.09 -15.52
C LEU A 521 -9.14 -6.16 -14.28
N VAL A 522 -8.70 -4.91 -14.41
CA VAL A 522 -8.76 -3.94 -13.31
C VAL A 522 -10.20 -3.56 -12.95
N ILE A 523 -11.09 -3.38 -13.94
CA ILE A 523 -12.52 -3.12 -13.70
C ILE A 523 -13.17 -4.28 -12.93
N LEU A 524 -12.92 -5.52 -13.34
CA LEU A 524 -13.39 -6.73 -12.65
C LEU A 524 -12.89 -6.75 -11.20
N ALA A 525 -11.59 -6.52 -10.99
CA ALA A 525 -11.01 -6.49 -9.66
C ALA A 525 -11.65 -5.41 -8.77
N ARG A 526 -11.88 -4.20 -9.30
CA ARG A 526 -12.56 -3.12 -8.59
C ARG A 526 -13.99 -3.50 -8.18
N GLY A 527 -14.73 -4.13 -9.09
CA GLY A 527 -16.09 -4.62 -8.82
C GLY A 527 -16.13 -5.63 -7.67
N GLU A 528 -15.24 -6.63 -7.69
CA GLU A 528 -15.18 -7.67 -6.66
C GLU A 528 -14.72 -7.12 -5.29
N VAL A 529 -13.74 -6.21 -5.26
CA VAL A 529 -13.29 -5.56 -4.01
C VAL A 529 -14.35 -4.64 -3.44
N ARG A 530 -15.09 -3.93 -4.29
CA ARG A 530 -16.21 -3.09 -3.85
C ARG A 530 -17.31 -3.93 -3.22
N ALA A 531 -17.72 -5.03 -3.87
CA ALA A 531 -18.73 -5.93 -3.32
C ALA A 531 -18.31 -6.52 -1.96
N ALA A 532 -17.03 -6.88 -1.81
CA ALA A 532 -16.47 -7.34 -0.53
C ALA A 532 -16.47 -6.24 0.54
N SER A 533 -16.10 -5.01 0.17
CA SER A 533 -16.07 -3.86 1.07
C SER A 533 -17.47 -3.49 1.56
N GLU A 534 -18.46 -3.48 0.67
CA GLU A 534 -19.87 -3.22 0.99
C GLU A 534 -20.43 -4.29 1.94
N ALA A 535 -20.11 -5.58 1.71
CA ALA A 535 -20.48 -6.65 2.62
C ALA A 535 -19.87 -6.48 4.02
N ALA A 536 -18.59 -6.12 4.12
CA ALA A 536 -17.90 -5.89 5.39
C ALA A 536 -18.42 -4.65 6.12
N MET A 537 -18.65 -3.53 5.40
CA MET A 537 -19.21 -2.31 5.98
C MET A 537 -20.62 -2.53 6.53
N ARG A 538 -21.49 -3.23 5.78
CA ARG A 538 -22.82 -3.60 6.26
C ARG A 538 -22.74 -4.38 7.57
N ALA A 539 -21.86 -5.38 7.63
CA ALA A 539 -21.68 -6.19 8.84
C ALA A 539 -21.12 -5.37 10.02
N ALA A 540 -20.23 -4.41 9.76
CA ALA A 540 -19.70 -3.49 10.76
C ALA A 540 -20.77 -2.56 11.33
N LEU A 541 -21.59 -1.96 10.47
CA LEU A 541 -22.70 -1.08 10.87
C LEU A 541 -23.76 -1.86 11.66
N GLY A 542 -24.04 -3.11 11.26
CA GLY A 542 -24.95 -4.00 11.99
C GLY A 542 -24.51 -4.30 13.42
N GLN A 543 -23.20 -4.40 13.67
CA GLN A 543 -22.65 -4.57 15.03
C GLN A 543 -22.72 -3.28 15.88
N GLN A 544 -22.78 -2.11 15.24
CA GLN A 544 -22.83 -0.81 15.93
C GLN A 544 -24.26 -0.32 16.20
N ALA A 545 -25.28 -0.95 15.61
CA ALA A 545 -26.67 -0.68 15.93
C ALA A 545 -26.89 -0.91 17.44
N PRO A 546 -27.50 0.05 18.16
CA PRO A 546 -27.57 0.00 19.62
C PRO A 546 -28.27 -1.27 20.09
N ALA A 547 -27.60 -2.03 20.95
CA ALA A 547 -28.28 -2.99 21.80
C ALA A 547 -29.27 -2.20 22.66
N GLU A 548 -30.57 -2.46 22.53
CA GLU A 548 -31.57 -1.84 23.36
C GLU A 548 -31.20 -1.97 24.85
N ARG A 549 -31.38 -0.86 25.57
CA ARG A 549 -31.26 -0.80 27.03
C ARG A 549 -32.05 -1.97 27.63
N PRO A 550 -31.50 -2.70 28.63
CA PRO A 550 -32.27 -3.72 29.31
C PRO A 550 -33.54 -3.07 29.87
N ALA A 551 -34.69 -3.61 29.49
CA ALA A 551 -35.98 -3.26 30.05
C ALA A 551 -35.96 -3.62 31.54
N TYR A 552 -35.58 -2.66 32.38
CA TYR A 552 -35.81 -2.74 33.82
C TYR A 552 -37.28 -2.39 34.10
N ALA A 553 -37.99 -3.41 34.60
CA ALA A 553 -39.15 -3.39 35.49
C ALA A 553 -40.39 -2.57 35.07
N ARG A 554 -41.50 -3.30 34.85
CA ARG A 554 -42.77 -3.05 35.53
C ARG A 554 -43.28 -4.33 36.16
#